data_AF-A0A1H2F5M5-F1
#
_entry.id   AF-A0A1H2F5M5-F1
#
_cell.length_a   1.000
_cell.length_b   1.000
_cell.length_c   1.000
_cell.angle_alpha   90.00
_cell.angle_beta   90.00
_cell.angle_gamma   90.00
#
_symmetry.space_group_name_H-M   'P 1'
#
loop_
_entity.id
_entity.type
_entity.pdbx_description
1 polymer ?
#
loop_
_entity_poly.entity_id
_entity_poly.type
_entity_poly.pdbx_seq_one_letter_code
_entity_poly.pdbx_strand_id
1 'polypeptide(L)'
;MPQGSKVKYTAKQKRQAEHIEKSYEKRGTSKKTAEKRAWQTVNKQSGGGEKGGTGSRTPAKAKKASRQESGRRAAASRKTGTRTVQKKAPRKRASAAAK
;
A
#
# COMPACT_ATOMS: atom_id res chain seq x y z
N MET A 1 1.94 -12.09 1.98
CA MET A 1 0.51 -11.78 2.11
C MET A 1 -0.22 -12.96 1.52
N PRO A 2 -1.00 -13.71 2.31
CA PRO A 2 -1.65 -14.92 1.84
C PRO A 2 -2.55 -14.57 0.66
N GLN A 3 -2.41 -15.34 -0.41
CA GLN A 3 -3.09 -15.19 -1.70
C GLN A 3 -4.56 -15.58 -1.56
N GLY A 4 -5.33 -14.83 -0.78
CA GLY A 4 -6.77 -14.84 -0.98
C GLY A 4 -7.02 -14.46 -2.44
N SER A 5 -7.80 -15.28 -3.15
CA SER A 5 -8.09 -15.02 -4.56
C SER A 5 -8.59 -13.58 -4.69
N LYS A 6 -8.02 -12.81 -5.64
CA LYS A 6 -8.40 -11.40 -5.90
C LYS A 6 -9.87 -11.27 -6.39
N VAL A 7 -10.63 -12.36 -6.35
CA VAL A 7 -12.06 -12.48 -6.67
C VAL A 7 -12.91 -11.58 -5.76
N LYS A 8 -12.53 -11.44 -4.48
CA LYS A 8 -13.23 -10.57 -3.52
C LYS A 8 -13.06 -9.07 -3.76
N TYR A 9 -12.24 -8.68 -4.74
CA TYR A 9 -12.01 -7.29 -5.11
C TYR A 9 -12.83 -6.89 -6.33
N THR A 10 -13.29 -5.65 -6.34
CA THR A 10 -14.02 -5.08 -7.49
C THR A 10 -13.08 -4.83 -8.66
N ALA A 11 -13.64 -4.74 -9.88
CA ALA A 11 -12.88 -4.34 -11.06
C ALA A 11 -12.25 -2.95 -10.90
N LYS A 12 -12.89 -2.05 -10.13
CA LYS A 12 -12.35 -0.73 -9.81
C LYS A 12 -11.10 -0.82 -8.93
N GLN A 13 -11.13 -1.66 -7.89
CA GLN A 13 -9.97 -1.89 -7.02
C GLN A 13 -8.78 -2.49 -7.79
N LYS A 14 -9.03 -3.44 -8.70
CA LYS A 14 -8.01 -4.05 -9.56
C LYS A 14 -7.34 -3.00 -10.47
N ARG A 15 -8.13 -2.22 -11.21
CA ARG A 15 -7.62 -1.11 -12.05
C ARG A 15 -6.81 -0.08 -11.26
N GLN A 16 -7.26 0.24 -10.05
CA GLN A 16 -6.53 1.16 -9.18
C GLN A 16 -5.18 0.58 -8.75
N ALA A 17 -5.13 -0.70 -8.38
CA ALA A 17 -3.88 -1.38 -8.04
C ALA A 17 -2.92 -1.40 -9.24
N GLU A 18 -3.40 -1.78 -10.42
CA GLU A 18 -2.59 -1.79 -11.66
C GLU A 18 -2.01 -0.41 -11.99
N HIS A 19 -2.79 0.66 -11.83
CA HIS A 19 -2.31 2.01 -12.08
C HIS A 19 -1.20 2.43 -11.09
N ILE A 20 -1.34 2.06 -9.81
CA ILE A 20 -0.33 2.35 -8.78
C ILE A 20 0.93 1.50 -9.01
N GLU A 21 0.76 0.23 -9.35
CA GLU A 21 1.85 -0.69 -9.69
C GLU A 21 2.68 -0.12 -10.85
N LYS A 22 2.03 0.25 -11.95
CA LYS A 22 2.68 0.89 -13.11
C LYS A 22 3.44 2.14 -12.71
N SER A 23 2.92 2.96 -11.79
CA SER A 23 3.64 4.13 -11.28
C SER A 23 4.89 3.76 -10.47
N TYR A 24 4.89 2.66 -9.73
CA TYR A 24 6.06 2.20 -8.98
C TYR A 24 7.11 1.54 -9.88
N GLU A 25 6.68 0.78 -10.88
CA GLU A 25 7.57 0.21 -11.89
C GLU A 25 8.29 1.29 -12.68
N LYS A 26 7.57 2.34 -13.12
CA LYS A 26 8.16 3.52 -13.75
C LYS A 26 9.20 4.24 -12.87
N ARG A 27 9.11 4.08 -11.55
CA ARG A 27 10.08 4.64 -10.58
C ARG A 27 11.20 3.64 -10.23
N GLY A 28 11.34 2.54 -10.97
CA GLY A 28 12.39 1.54 -10.80
C GLY A 28 12.13 0.50 -9.70
N THR A 29 10.92 0.38 -9.17
CA THR A 29 10.58 -0.67 -8.19
C THR A 29 10.32 -1.98 -8.93
N SER A 30 10.84 -3.11 -8.43
CA SER A 30 10.57 -4.43 -9.02
C SER A 30 9.07 -4.76 -9.01
N LYS A 31 8.57 -5.41 -10.06
CA LYS A 31 7.15 -5.77 -10.26
C LYS A 31 6.50 -6.37 -9.01
N LYS A 32 7.11 -7.40 -8.42
CA LYS A 32 6.62 -8.05 -7.19
C LYS A 32 6.48 -7.08 -6.01
N THR A 33 7.34 -6.07 -5.92
CA THR A 33 7.28 -5.05 -4.86
C THR A 33 6.28 -3.95 -5.20
N ALA A 34 6.22 -3.54 -6.47
CA ALA A 34 5.27 -2.58 -6.99
C ALA A 34 3.82 -3.08 -6.80
N GLU A 35 3.55 -4.32 -7.21
CA GLU A 35 2.26 -4.99 -7.01
C GLU A 35 1.88 -5.03 -5.52
N LYS A 36 2.80 -5.48 -4.65
CA LYS A 36 2.56 -5.51 -3.20
C LYS A 36 2.21 -4.13 -2.65
N ARG A 37 2.96 -3.10 -3.02
CA ARG A 37 2.72 -1.72 -2.58
C ARG A 37 1.37 -1.21 -3.09
N ALA A 38 1.04 -1.49 -4.34
CA ALA A 38 -0.22 -1.11 -4.94
C ALA A 38 -1.43 -1.70 -4.20
N TRP A 39 -1.40 -3.02 -3.96
CA TRP A 39 -2.47 -3.69 -3.22
C TRP A 39 -2.57 -3.22 -1.77
N GLN A 40 -1.44 -2.91 -1.11
CA GLN A 40 -1.45 -2.31 0.22
C GLN A 40 -2.14 -0.93 0.24
N THR A 41 -1.87 -0.08 -0.77
CA THR A 41 -2.52 1.23 -0.87
C THR A 41 -4.03 1.09 -1.07
N VAL A 42 -4.46 0.22 -1.98
CA VAL A 42 -5.89 -0.03 -2.22
C VAL A 42 -6.56 -0.58 -0.96
N ASN A 43 -5.93 -1.53 -0.28
CA ASN A 43 -6.46 -2.12 0.96
C ASN A 43 -6.56 -1.09 2.08
N LYS A 44 -5.57 -0.22 2.25
CA LYS A 44 -5.63 0.86 3.25
C LYS A 44 -6.83 1.78 3.01
N GLN A 45 -7.07 2.17 1.75
CA GLN A 45 -8.15 3.10 1.39
C GLN A 45 -9.54 2.48 1.40
N SER A 46 -9.66 1.18 1.11
CA SER A 46 -10.94 0.48 0.99
C SER A 46 -11.29 -0.38 2.21
N GLY A 47 -10.32 -0.70 3.07
CA GLY A 47 -10.45 -1.70 4.12
C GLY A 47 -10.36 -3.15 3.61
N GLY A 48 -10.04 -3.37 2.33
CA GLY A 48 -9.93 -4.70 1.71
C GLY A 48 -10.93 -4.92 0.57
N GLY A 49 -11.16 -6.17 0.18
CA GLY A 49 -12.04 -6.51 -0.94
C GLY A 49 -13.50 -6.09 -0.74
N GLU A 50 -14.06 -5.33 -1.68
CA GLU A 50 -15.42 -4.79 -1.56
C GLU A 50 -16.53 -5.77 -1.97
N LYS A 51 -16.22 -6.80 -2.78
CA LYS A 51 -17.24 -7.78 -3.24
C LYS A 51 -17.65 -8.81 -2.19
N GLY A 52 -16.86 -8.98 -1.14
CA GLY A 52 -17.11 -10.00 -0.11
C GLY A 52 -15.95 -10.18 0.86
N GLY A 53 -15.08 -9.17 0.96
CA GLY A 53 -14.02 -9.11 1.95
C GLY A 53 -14.33 -8.06 3.02
N THR A 54 -13.35 -7.78 3.87
CA THR A 54 -13.45 -6.81 4.97
C THR A 54 -13.80 -5.39 4.51
N GLY A 55 -13.50 -5.05 3.25
CA GLY A 55 -13.85 -3.77 2.66
C GLY A 55 -15.36 -3.54 2.49
N SER A 56 -16.18 -4.60 2.45
CA SER A 56 -17.64 -4.48 2.42
C SER A 56 -18.20 -4.02 3.78
N ARG A 57 -17.57 -4.43 4.89
CA ARG A 57 -17.95 -4.04 6.26
C ARG A 57 -17.30 -2.75 6.72
N THR A 58 -16.40 -2.19 5.92
CA THR A 58 -15.71 -0.94 6.27
C THR A 58 -16.63 0.25 5.97
N PRO A 59 -16.95 1.11 6.95
CA PRO A 59 -17.87 2.22 6.73
C PRO A 59 -17.29 3.27 5.78
N ALA A 60 -18.14 3.91 4.98
CA ALA A 60 -17.73 4.90 3.99
C ALA A 60 -16.94 6.07 4.62
N LYS A 61 -17.32 6.50 5.83
CA LYS A 61 -16.62 7.53 6.61
C LYS A 61 -15.16 7.14 6.87
N ALA A 62 -14.89 5.90 7.27
CA ALA A 62 -13.53 5.40 7.51
C ALA A 62 -12.71 5.32 6.21
N LYS A 63 -13.31 4.84 5.11
CA LYS A 63 -12.68 4.85 3.78
C LYS A 63 -12.29 6.27 3.36
N LYS A 64 -13.19 7.24 3.55
CA LYS A 64 -12.95 8.66 3.27
C LYS A 64 -11.81 9.21 4.12
N ALA A 65 -11.84 8.96 5.43
CA ALA A 65 -10.78 9.38 6.35
C ALA A 65 -9.41 8.84 5.91
N SER A 66 -9.33 7.55 5.55
CA SER A 66 -8.07 6.95 5.08
C SER A 66 -7.55 7.59 3.78
N ARG A 67 -8.43 7.89 2.82
CA ARG A 67 -8.04 8.59 1.59
C ARG A 67 -7.52 10.00 1.89
N GLN A 68 -8.18 10.73 2.78
CA GLN A 68 -7.79 12.07 3.19
C GLN A 68 -6.44 12.06 3.93
N GLU A 69 -6.25 11.13 4.86
CA GLU A 69 -4.98 10.92 5.56
C GLU A 69 -3.84 10.64 4.57
N SER A 70 -4.08 9.77 3.58
CA SER A 70 -3.11 9.47 2.53
C SER A 70 -2.74 10.71 1.71
N GLY A 71 -3.74 11.52 1.33
CA GLY A 71 -3.54 12.77 0.60
C GLY A 71 -2.76 13.81 1.41
N ARG A 72 -3.11 13.98 2.70
CA ARG A 72 -2.40 14.87 3.62
C ARG A 72 -0.94 14.46 3.78
N ARG A 73 -0.65 13.17 3.96
CA ARG A 73 0.74 12.67 4.02
C ARG A 73 1.51 12.93 2.72
N ALA A 74 0.88 12.70 1.57
CA ALA A 74 1.51 12.97 0.27
C ALA A 74 1.77 14.48 0.04
N ALA A 75 0.90 15.36 0.54
CA ALA A 75 1.13 16.80 0.53
C ALA A 75 2.27 17.20 1.48
N ALA A 76 2.28 16.65 2.70
CA ALA A 76 3.33 16.89 3.67
C ALA A 76 4.71 16.45 3.14
N SER A 77 4.80 15.26 2.52
CA SER A 77 6.06 14.76 1.96
C SER A 77 6.61 15.62 0.81
N ARG A 78 5.74 16.38 0.11
CA ARG A 78 6.17 17.35 -0.92
C ARG A 78 6.69 18.64 -0.30
N LYS A 79 6.10 19.10 0.81
CA LYS A 79 6.52 20.32 1.51
C LYS A 79 7.87 20.18 2.22
N THR A 80 8.20 18.99 2.71
CA THR A 80 9.46 18.73 3.43
C THR A 80 10.69 18.59 2.52
N GLY A 81 10.57 18.87 1.22
CA GLY A 81 11.65 18.67 0.25
C GLY A 81 11.94 17.20 -0.03
N THR A 82 12.52 16.92 -1.19
CA THR A 82 12.93 15.59 -1.62
C THR A 82 13.89 14.98 -0.59
N ARG A 83 13.41 14.01 0.20
CA ARG A 83 14.32 13.11 0.92
C ARG A 83 15.11 12.37 -0.14
N THR A 84 16.37 12.77 -0.33
CA THR A 84 17.37 11.91 -0.97
C THR A 84 17.22 10.53 -0.35
N VAL A 85 17.16 9.50 -1.20
CA VAL A 85 17.09 8.10 -0.79
C VAL A 85 18.39 7.74 -0.07
N GLN A 86 18.53 8.15 1.19
CA GLN A 86 19.54 7.61 2.07
C GLN A 86 19.15 6.15 2.29
N LYS A 87 19.85 5.27 1.59
CA LYS A 87 19.86 3.83 1.74
C LYS A 87 20.18 3.54 3.21
N LYS A 88 19.14 3.43 4.05
CA LYS A 88 19.31 3.06 5.46
C LYS A 88 19.92 1.66 5.46
N ALA A 89 21.16 1.55 5.94
CA ALA A 89 21.85 0.29 6.12
C ALA A 89 20.96 -0.68 6.92
N PRO A 90 20.94 -1.98 6.59
CA PRO A 90 20.17 -2.95 7.37
C PRO A 90 20.72 -2.96 8.79
N ARG A 91 19.87 -2.63 9.78
CA ARG A 91 20.20 -2.87 11.18
C ARG A 91 20.35 -4.38 11.35
N LYS A 92 21.58 -4.87 11.56
CA LYS A 92 21.82 -6.26 11.93
C LYS A 92 20.96 -6.55 13.16
N ARG A 93 20.04 -7.50 13.06
CA ARG A 93 19.39 -8.07 14.25
C ARG A 93 20.47 -8.88 14.96
N ALA A 94 20.87 -8.47 16.15
CA ALA A 94 21.64 -9.32 17.04
C ALA A 94 20.78 -10.56 17.34
N SER A 95 21.26 -11.73 16.92
CA SER A 95 20.71 -13.02 17.31
C SER A 95 21.03 -13.22 18.79
N ALA A 96 20.01 -13.09 19.65
CA ALA A 96 20.09 -13.59 21.01
C ALA A 96 19.96 -15.13 20.95
N ALA A 97 21.10 -15.82 20.96
CA ALA A 97 21.17 -17.22 21.33
C ALA A 97 21.29 -17.27 22.86
N ALA A 98 20.18 -17.60 23.52
CA ALA A 98 20.21 -18.02 24.92
C ALA A 98 20.68 -19.49 24.96
N LYS A 99 21.61 -19.75 25.86
CA LYS A 99 22.21 -21.04 26.16
C LYS A 99 21.41 -21.73 27.26
#